data_AF-A0A938S885-F1
#
_entry.id   AF-A0A938S885-F1
#
_cell.length_a   1.000
_cell.length_b   1.000
_cell.length_c   1.000
_cell.angle_alpha   90.00
_cell.angle_beta   90.00
_cell.angle_gamma   90.00
#
_symmetry.space_group_name_H-M   'P 1'
#
loop_
_entity.id
_entity.type
_entity.pdbx_description
1 polymer ?
#
loop_
_entity_poly.entity_id
_entity_poly.type
_entity_poly.pdbx_seq_one_letter_code
_entity_poly.pdbx_strand_id
1 'polypeptide(L)'
;MQVTIEVPEDIANQLAGDVSGLSRAAMEGLAIEGVRSGKLSAGQARRMLGFRTRMQVDVFLKDRGVHLPMTAEEVDHDAELSRAYRERAQWPSSQTPHR
;
A
#
# COMPACT_ATOMS: atom_id res chain seq x y z
N MET A 1 19.56 8.29 -5.83
CA MET A 1 19.61 9.63 -5.17
C MET A 1 20.09 9.41 -3.75
N GLN A 2 20.97 10.28 -3.25
CA GLN A 2 21.45 10.22 -1.86
C GLN A 2 21.00 11.49 -1.14
N VAL A 3 20.42 11.34 0.05
CA VAL A 3 19.95 12.43 0.91
C VAL A 3 20.54 12.18 2.29
N THR A 4 21.16 13.21 2.89
CA THR A 4 21.70 13.16 4.25
C THR A 4 20.79 13.98 5.16
N ILE A 5 20.47 13.43 6.34
CA ILE A 5 19.63 14.09 7.35
C ILE A 5 20.41 14.05 8.65
N GLU A 6 20.54 15.20 9.30
CA GLU A 6 21.10 15.31 10.64
C GLU A 6 19.97 15.32 11.66
N VAL A 7 20.11 14.49 12.70
CA VAL A 7 19.12 14.32 13.77
C VAL A 7 19.87 14.21 15.09
N PRO A 8 19.39 14.81 16.19
CA PRO A 8 19.94 14.59 17.52
C PRO A 8 20.01 13.09 17.87
N GLU A 9 21.07 12.68 18.56
CA GLU A 9 21.36 11.27 18.86
C GLU A 9 20.26 10.61 19.71
N ASP A 10 19.70 11.34 20.67
CA ASP A 10 18.59 10.90 21.50
C ASP A 10 17.33 10.61 20.66
N ILE A 11 17.04 11.45 19.66
CA ILE A 11 15.92 11.25 18.74
C ILE A 11 16.21 10.07 17.80
N ALA A 12 17.44 9.97 17.28
CA ALA A 12 17.84 8.85 16.42
C ALA A 12 17.63 7.52 17.14
N ASN A 13 18.05 7.42 18.41
CA ASN A 13 17.87 6.25 19.26
C ASN A 13 16.39 5.94 19.56
N GLN A 14 15.53 6.96 19.70
CA GLN A 14 14.09 6.77 19.86
C GLN A 14 13.42 6.25 18.59
N LEU A 15 13.89 6.67 17.42
CA LEU A 15 13.36 6.23 16.13
C LEU A 15 13.83 4.82 15.77
N ALA A 16 15.10 4.50 16.06
CA ALA A 16 15.68 3.18 15.85
C ALA A 16 16.94 2.99 16.73
N GLY A 17 17.11 1.78 17.28
CA GLY A 17 18.28 1.46 18.11
C GLY A 17 19.62 1.32 17.34
N ASP A 18 19.59 1.39 16.01
CA ASP A 18 20.78 1.38 15.16
C ASP A 18 20.57 2.16 13.84
N VAL A 19 21.67 2.44 13.14
CA VAL A 19 21.68 3.22 11.89
C VAL A 19 20.91 2.54 10.74
N SER A 20 20.92 1.20 10.67
CA SER A 20 20.21 0.44 9.63
C SER A 20 18.70 0.55 9.81
N GLY A 21 18.24 0.38 11.05
CA GLY A 21 16.87 0.61 11.48
C GLY A 21 16.43 2.04 11.22
N LEU A 22 17.32 3.03 11.42
CA LEU A 22 17.00 4.44 11.16
C LEU A 22 16.75 4.70 9.67
N SER A 23 17.63 4.18 8.79
CA SER A 23 17.45 4.30 7.34
C SER A 23 16.13 3.68 6.89
N ARG A 24 15.79 2.51 7.44
CA ARG A 24 14.53 1.84 7.15
C ARG A 24 13.31 2.61 7.67
N ALA A 25 13.35 3.08 8.91
CA ALA A 25 12.29 3.87 9.52
C ALA A 25 12.03 5.17 8.73
N ALA A 26 13.10 5.85 8.29
CA ALA A 26 12.99 7.05 7.46
C ALA A 26 12.31 6.73 6.11
N MET A 27 12.73 5.66 5.43
CA MET A 27 12.12 5.22 4.16
C MET A 27 10.65 4.84 4.32
N GLU A 28 10.31 4.10 5.38
CA GLU A 28 8.95 3.72 5.71
C GLU A 28 8.09 4.96 6.00
N GLY A 29 8.58 5.91 6.80
CA GLY A 29 7.89 7.18 7.10
C GLY A 29 7.62 8.02 5.85
N LEU A 30 8.61 8.14 4.95
CA LEU A 30 8.45 8.86 3.68
C LEU A 30 7.42 8.18 2.77
N ALA A 31 7.42 6.86 2.69
CA ALA A 31 6.44 6.13 1.89
C ALA A 31 5.02 6.31 2.44
N ILE A 32 4.85 6.21 3.77
CA ILE A 32 3.57 6.43 4.46
C ILE A 32 3.04 7.83 4.17
N GLU A 33 3.84 8.86 4.40
CA GLU A 33 3.41 10.25 4.21
C GLU A 33 3.21 10.59 2.73
N GLY A 34 4.03 10.04 1.84
CA GLY A 34 3.86 10.20 0.41
C GLY A 34 2.52 9.65 -0.07
N VAL A 35 2.10 8.49 0.43
CA VAL A 35 0.78 7.93 0.10
C VAL A 35 -0.34 8.73 0.76
N ARG A 36 -0.21 9.05 2.05
CA ARG A 36 -1.23 9.84 2.79
C ARG A 36 -1.51 11.18 2.14
N SER A 37 -0.47 11.87 1.67
CA SER A 37 -0.58 13.17 0.98
C SER A 37 -0.96 13.05 -0.50
N GLY A 38 -1.11 11.84 -1.05
CA GLY A 38 -1.41 11.61 -2.46
C GLY A 38 -0.23 11.85 -3.43
N LYS A 39 0.96 12.20 -2.92
CA LYS A 39 2.17 12.42 -3.73
C LYS A 39 2.77 11.12 -4.27
N LEU A 40 2.52 10.00 -3.60
CA LEU A 40 2.90 8.66 -4.03
C LEU A 40 1.66 7.78 -4.18
N SER A 41 1.59 7.05 -5.29
CA SER A 41 0.69 5.90 -5.39
C SER A 41 1.19 4.73 -4.52
N ALA A 42 0.29 3.84 -4.11
CA ALA A 42 0.68 2.57 -3.46
C ALA A 42 1.68 1.75 -4.30
N GLY A 43 1.57 1.83 -5.64
CA GLY A 43 2.52 1.18 -6.55
C GLY A 43 3.94 1.76 -6.46
N GLN A 44 4.08 3.07 -6.29
CA GLN A 44 5.38 3.72 -6.06
C GLN A 44 5.92 3.39 -4.67
N ALA A 45 5.09 3.47 -3.62
CA ALA A 45 5.48 3.08 -2.26
C ALA A 45 5.96 1.62 -2.20
N ARG A 46 5.29 0.70 -2.90
CA ARG A 46 5.69 -0.71 -3.03
C ARG A 46 7.12 -0.84 -3.55
N ARG A 47 7.43 -0.15 -4.65
CA ARG A 47 8.78 -0.18 -5.25
C ARG A 47 9.81 0.43 -4.32
N MET A 48 9.47 1.56 -3.69
CA MET A 48 10.33 2.27 -2.74
C MET A 48 10.71 1.40 -1.53
N LEU A 49 9.78 0.60 -1.02
CA LEU A 49 9.98 -0.27 0.15
C LEU A 49 10.45 -1.69 -0.22
N GLY A 50 10.64 -2.00 -1.51
CA GLY A 50 11.10 -3.31 -1.96
C GLY A 50 10.07 -4.44 -1.79
N PHE A 51 8.78 -4.12 -1.62
CA PHE A 51 7.73 -5.12 -1.53
C PHE A 51 7.48 -5.80 -2.89
N ARG A 52 7.28 -7.11 -2.86
CA ARG A 52 7.11 -7.91 -4.09
C ARG A 52 5.69 -7.78 -4.65
N THR A 53 4.68 -7.69 -3.78
CA THR A 53 3.28 -7.72 -4.19
C THR A 53 2.53 -6.46 -3.78
N ARG A 54 1.41 -6.20 -4.46
CA ARG A 54 0.46 -5.14 -4.06
C ARG A 54 -0.13 -5.41 -2.67
N MET A 55 -0.36 -6.68 -2.34
CA MET A 55 -0.92 -7.07 -1.03
C MET A 55 0.02 -6.72 0.14
N GLN A 56 1.33 -6.91 -0.03
CA GLN A 56 2.30 -6.60 1.03
C GLN A 56 2.32 -5.11 1.37
N VAL A 57 2.31 -4.23 0.35
CA VAL A 57 2.27 -2.78 0.61
C VAL A 57 0.91 -2.35 1.16
N ASP A 58 -0.18 -2.99 0.73
CA ASP A 58 -1.53 -2.67 1.20
C ASP A 58 -1.69 -2.99 2.69
N VAL A 59 -1.24 -4.16 3.13
CA VAL A 59 -1.19 -4.53 4.57
C VAL A 59 -0.31 -3.55 5.34
N PHE A 60 0.90 -3.27 4.85
CA PHE A 60 1.82 -2.32 5.50
C PHE A 60 1.20 -0.93 5.69
N LEU A 61 0.51 -0.40 4.68
CA LEU A 61 -0.13 0.92 4.76
C LEU A 61 -1.32 0.90 5.73
N LYS A 62 -2.16 -0.13 5.66
CA LYS A 62 -3.34 -0.29 6.54
C LYS A 62 -2.95 -0.44 8.00
N ASP A 63 -1.92 -1.22 8.31
CA ASP A 63 -1.40 -1.39 9.67
C ASP A 63 -0.89 -0.06 10.28
N ARG A 64 -0.63 0.95 9.43
CA ARG A 64 -0.22 2.31 9.82
C ARG A 64 -1.30 3.37 9.60
N GLY A 65 -2.56 2.95 9.44
CA GLY A 65 -3.71 3.82 9.31
C GLY A 65 -3.78 4.60 8.00
N VAL A 66 -3.00 4.21 6.99
CA VAL A 66 -3.08 4.79 5.65
C VAL A 66 -3.99 3.90 4.82
N HIS A 67 -5.25 4.29 4.75
CA HIS A 67 -6.23 3.66 3.87
C HIS A 67 -6.18 4.37 2.52
N LEU A 68 -6.08 3.58 1.45
CA LEU A 68 -6.26 4.14 0.12
C LEU A 68 -7.69 4.71 0.03
N PRO A 69 -7.84 5.96 -0.43
CA PRO A 69 -9.15 6.56 -0.55
C PRO A 69 -9.98 5.71 -1.50
N MET A 70 -11.18 5.37 -1.05
CA MET A 70 -12.21 4.73 -1.85
C MET A 70 -13.50 5.49 -1.58
N THR A 71 -14.10 6.07 -2.61
CA THR A 71 -15.33 6.84 -2.43
C THR A 71 -16.55 5.93 -2.40
N ALA A 72 -17.66 6.42 -1.85
CA ALA A 72 -18.91 5.65 -1.84
C ALA A 72 -19.35 5.34 -3.29
N GLU A 73 -19.16 6.30 -4.20
CA GLU A 73 -19.49 6.15 -5.61
C GLU A 73 -18.65 5.06 -6.29
N GLU A 74 -17.37 4.94 -5.96
CA GLU A 74 -16.51 3.86 -6.46
C GLU A 74 -16.99 2.48 -5.96
N VAL A 75 -17.42 2.40 -4.69
CA VAL A 75 -18.01 1.17 -4.13
C VAL A 75 -19.32 0.82 -4.81
N ASP A 76 -20.19 1.81 -5.02
CA ASP A 76 -21.47 1.61 -5.70
C ASP A 76 -21.26 1.17 -7.15
N HIS A 77 -20.30 1.79 -7.86
CA HIS A 77 -19.94 1.41 -9.22
C HIS A 77 -19.42 -0.04 -9.29
N ASP A 78 -18.53 -0.45 -8.39
CA ASP A 78 -18.04 -1.82 -8.31
C ASP A 78 -19.18 -2.82 -8.00
N ALA A 79 -20.14 -2.41 -7.16
CA ALA A 79 -21.32 -3.22 -6.86
C ALA A 79 -22.25 -3.37 -8.08
N GLU A 80 -22.47 -2.29 -8.85
CA GLU A 80 -23.23 -2.32 -10.10
C GLU A 80 -22.55 -3.19 -11.16
N LEU A 81 -21.24 -3.01 -11.38
CA LEU A 81 -20.44 -3.86 -12.26
C LEU A 81 -20.58 -5.33 -11.87
N SER A 82 -20.47 -5.64 -10.57
CA SER A 82 -20.61 -7.01 -10.05
C SER A 82 -22.00 -7.60 -10.33
N ARG A 83 -23.08 -6.81 -10.20
CA ARG A 83 -24.45 -7.25 -10.54
C ARG A 83 -24.59 -7.48 -12.05
N ALA A 84 -24.11 -6.55 -12.87
CA ALA A 84 -24.14 -6.67 -14.33
C ALA A 84 -23.36 -7.90 -14.80
N TYR A 85 -22.19 -8.19 -14.23
CA TYR A 85 -21.45 -9.42 -14.52
C TYR A 85 -22.23 -10.67 -14.16
N ARG A 86 -22.96 -10.69 -13.04
CA ARG A 86 -23.81 -11.82 -12.65
C ARG A 86 -24.99 -12.03 -13.59
N GLU A 87 -25.63 -10.95 -14.02
CA GLU A 87 -26.78 -11.02 -14.93
C GLU A 87 -26.36 -11.41 -16.36
N ARG A 88 -25.18 -10.97 -16.78
CA ARG A 88 -24.62 -11.23 -18.12
C ARG A 88 -23.87 -12.56 -18.20
N ALA A 89 -23.32 -13.04 -17.08
CA ALA A 89 -22.76 -14.37 -16.96
C ALA A 89 -23.84 -15.35 -16.49
N GLN A 90 -24.46 -16.05 -17.44
CA GLN A 90 -24.71 -17.48 -17.21
C GLN A 90 -23.34 -18.12 -17.01
N TRP A 91 -22.85 -18.17 -15.77
CA TRP A 91 -21.62 -18.86 -15.44
C TRP A 91 -21.77 -20.31 -15.89
N PRO A 92 -21.11 -20.77 -16.96
CA PRO A 92 -21.24 -22.16 -17.37
C PRO A 92 -20.56 -22.97 -16.28
N SER A 93 -21.34 -23.64 -15.45
CA SER A 93 -20.85 -24.47 -14.34
C SER A 93 -20.02 -25.68 -14.82
N SER A 94 -19.62 -25.73 -16.09
CA SER A 94 -18.92 -26.83 -16.75
C SER A 94 -17.43 -26.58 -17.05
N GLN A 95 -16.88 -25.40 -16.74
CA GLN A 95 -15.44 -25.15 -16.89
C GLN A 95 -14.76 -24.92 -15.53
N THR A 96 -14.78 -25.94 -14.68
CA THR A 96 -13.72 -26.14 -13.69
C THR A 96 -12.47 -26.58 -14.43
N PRO A 97 -11.34 -25.84 -14.36
CA PRO A 97 -10.07 -26.41 -14.76
C PRO A 97 -9.77 -27.55 -13.80
N HIS A 98 -9.85 -28.78 -14.29
CA HIS A 98 -9.21 -29.89 -13.59
C HIS A 98 -7.71 -29.59 -13.52
N ARG A 99 -7.16 -29.79 -12.33
CA ARG A 99 -5.76 -29.56 -11.94
C ARG A 99 -4.74 -30.04 -12.96
#